data_AF-A0A3S5HU87-F1
#
_entry.id   AF-A0A3S5HU87-F1
#
_cell.length_a   1.000
_cell.length_b   1.000
_cell.length_c   1.000
_cell.angle_alpha   90.00
_cell.angle_beta   90.00
_cell.angle_gamma   90.00
#
_symmetry.space_group_name_H-M   'P 1'
#
loop_
_entity.id
_entity.type
_entity.pdbx_description
1 polymer ?
#
loop_
_entity_poly.entity_id
_entity_poly.type
_entity_poly.pdbx_seq_one_letter_code
_entity_poly.pdbx_strand_id
1 'polypeptide(L)'
;DRNTFHRFDKFNAKYNPIGESRLREVFLKTDNYIKGKYFASIIKEVASDLEESKYQNVELRLSIYGKSVDEWDRLAAWAIDSNVYSDNVRWLIQTPRLFDIFRLNKVLTNFQQVIDNIFLPLFEVTARPSSHPNLHKFLQYVI
;
A
#
# COMPACT_ATOMS: atom_id res chain seq x y z
N ASP A 1 0.36 -21.05 27.97
CA ASP A 1 1.07 -20.11 27.09
C ASP A 1 0.22 -19.74 25.87
N ARG A 2 -0.83 -18.93 26.09
CA ARG A 2 -1.96 -18.69 25.16
C ARG A 2 -2.11 -17.21 24.76
N ASN A 3 -1.12 -16.38 25.04
CA ASN A 3 -1.20 -14.91 24.89
C ASN A 3 -0.59 -14.34 23.60
N THR A 4 -0.08 -15.19 22.70
CA THR A 4 0.59 -14.72 21.47
C THR A 4 -0.39 -14.37 20.35
N PHE A 5 -1.64 -14.86 20.41
CA PHE A 5 -2.64 -14.67 19.35
C PHE A 5 -3.37 -13.32 19.38
N HIS A 6 -3.30 -12.55 20.48
CA HIS A 6 -3.96 -11.25 20.62
C HIS A 6 -3.31 -10.09 19.85
N ARG A 7 -2.20 -10.32 19.13
CA ARG A 7 -1.51 -9.25 18.40
C ARG A 7 -2.20 -8.87 17.10
N PHE A 8 -2.97 -9.77 16.48
CA PHE A 8 -3.59 -9.51 15.18
C PHE A 8 -4.88 -8.69 15.30
N ASP A 9 -5.66 -8.97 16.33
CA ASP A 9 -6.86 -8.26 16.76
C ASP A 9 -6.50 -6.84 17.21
N LYS A 10 -5.41 -6.65 17.97
CA LYS A 10 -4.88 -5.30 18.28
C LYS A 10 -4.35 -4.55 17.06
N PHE A 11 -3.75 -5.24 16.08
CA PHE A 11 -3.31 -4.62 14.83
C PHE A 11 -4.51 -4.15 14.00
N ASN A 12 -5.53 -4.98 13.83
CA ASN A 12 -6.76 -4.59 13.14
C ASN A 12 -7.53 -3.48 13.87
N ALA A 13 -7.58 -3.51 15.20
CA ALA A 13 -8.23 -2.48 16.01
C ALA A 13 -7.52 -1.12 15.92
N LYS A 14 -6.19 -1.09 15.81
CA LYS A 14 -5.40 0.17 15.66
C LYS A 14 -5.71 0.94 14.37
N TYR A 15 -6.24 0.27 13.35
CA TYR A 15 -6.65 0.88 12.08
C TYR A 15 -8.17 0.91 11.89
N ASN A 16 -8.95 0.57 12.92
CA ASN A 16 -10.40 0.52 12.87
C ASN A 16 -10.97 1.51 13.91
N PRO A 17 -10.92 2.82 13.63
CA PRO A 17 -11.13 3.87 14.63
C PRO A 17 -12.50 3.82 15.33
N ILE A 18 -13.49 3.12 14.76
CA ILE A 18 -14.88 3.04 15.27
C ILE A 18 -15.42 1.59 15.27
N GLY A 19 -14.60 0.58 14.93
CA GLY A 19 -15.06 -0.81 14.81
C GLY A 19 -15.79 -1.13 13.49
N GLU A 20 -16.04 -0.14 12.64
CA GLU A 20 -16.65 -0.34 11.31
C GLU A 20 -15.60 -0.41 10.20
N SER A 21 -15.36 -1.62 9.67
CA SER A 21 -14.40 -1.88 8.58
C SER A 21 -14.65 -1.06 7.32
N ARG A 22 -15.90 -0.62 7.08
CA ARG A 22 -16.32 0.16 5.91
C ARG A 22 -15.71 1.55 5.88
N LEU A 23 -15.59 2.23 7.02
CA LEU A 23 -15.01 3.58 7.06
C LEU A 23 -13.51 3.54 6.73
N ARG A 24 -12.79 2.56 7.28
CA ARG A 24 -11.38 2.34 6.92
C ARG A 24 -11.25 2.06 5.42
N GLU A 25 -12.13 1.24 4.86
CA GLU A 25 -12.12 0.93 3.43
C GLU A 25 -12.38 2.15 2.56
N VAL A 26 -13.31 3.02 2.95
CA VAL A 26 -13.67 4.22 2.19
C VAL A 26 -12.58 5.31 2.29
N PHE A 27 -12.04 5.56 3.48
CA PHE A 27 -11.15 6.70 3.75
C PHE A 27 -9.66 6.36 3.76
N LEU A 28 -9.27 5.12 4.07
CA LEU A 28 -7.88 4.75 4.37
C LEU A 28 -7.34 3.60 3.50
N LYS A 29 -8.00 3.29 2.38
CA LYS A 29 -7.48 2.38 1.36
C LYS A 29 -7.28 3.09 0.03
N THR A 30 -6.22 2.70 -0.67
CA THR A 30 -5.92 3.11 -2.05
C THR A 30 -6.84 2.42 -3.06
N ASP A 31 -7.19 1.16 -2.79
CA ASP A 31 -8.02 0.31 -3.63
C ASP A 31 -9.42 0.14 -3.00
N ASN A 32 -10.38 0.93 -3.49
CA ASN A 32 -11.79 0.89 -3.11
C ASN A 32 -12.69 1.39 -4.26
N TYR A 33 -14.02 1.39 -4.08
CA TYR A 33 -14.99 1.77 -5.11
C TYR A 33 -14.75 3.16 -5.73
N ILE A 34 -14.24 4.12 -4.93
CA ILE A 34 -13.94 5.49 -5.36
C ILE A 34 -12.45 5.68 -5.68
N LYS A 35 -11.71 4.58 -5.92
CA LYS A 35 -10.29 4.55 -6.29
C LYS A 35 -9.40 5.34 -5.33
N GLY A 36 -9.65 5.24 -4.03
CA GLY A 36 -8.81 5.85 -3.00
C GLY A 36 -8.82 7.38 -2.97
N LYS A 37 -9.84 8.02 -3.59
CA LYS A 37 -9.95 9.49 -3.67
C LYS A 37 -9.83 10.19 -2.32
N TYR A 38 -10.55 9.71 -1.29
CA TYR A 38 -10.48 10.33 0.03
C TYR A 38 -9.13 10.13 0.71
N PHE A 39 -8.52 8.95 0.55
CA PHE A 39 -7.20 8.71 1.10
C PHE A 39 -6.18 9.65 0.49
N ALA A 40 -6.22 9.84 -0.84
CA ALA A 40 -5.37 10.82 -1.52
C ALA A 40 -5.60 12.25 -1.03
N SER A 41 -6.86 12.67 -0.84
CA SER A 41 -7.18 14.01 -0.29
C SER A 41 -6.58 14.23 1.10
N ILE A 42 -6.65 13.22 1.97
CA ILE A 42 -6.05 13.29 3.32
C ILE A 42 -4.53 13.41 3.22
N ILE A 43 -3.89 12.60 2.37
CA ILE A 43 -2.43 12.64 2.20
C ILE A 43 -1.95 14.00 1.66
N LYS A 44 -2.72 14.63 0.77
CA LYS A 44 -2.39 15.96 0.24
C LYS A 44 -2.43 17.04 1.31
N GLU A 45 -3.42 17.01 2.19
CA GLU A 45 -3.48 17.95 3.33
C GLU A 45 -2.25 17.79 4.22
N VAL A 46 -1.94 16.54 4.58
CA VAL A 46 -0.75 16.22 5.40
C VAL A 46 0.54 16.63 4.70
N ALA A 47 0.65 16.43 3.39
CA ALA A 47 1.81 16.84 2.61
C ALA A 47 1.97 18.37 2.60
N SER A 48 0.87 19.13 2.45
CA SER A 48 0.88 20.59 2.50
C SER A 48 1.42 21.10 3.84
N ASP A 49 0.94 20.55 4.96
CA ASP A 49 1.41 20.92 6.30
C ASP A 49 2.91 20.62 6.52
N LEU A 50 3.39 19.50 5.96
CA LEU A 50 4.80 19.10 6.02
C LEU A 50 5.70 19.99 5.17
N GLU A 51 5.22 20.44 4.01
CA GLU A 51 5.95 21.36 3.13
C GLU A 51 6.10 22.76 3.74
N GLU A 52 5.12 23.23 4.53
CA GLU A 52 5.26 24.45 5.34
C GLU A 52 6.36 24.30 6.42
N SER A 53 6.54 23.08 6.93
CA SER A 53 7.54 22.75 7.94
C SER A 53 8.84 22.23 7.32
N LYS A 54 9.67 23.12 6.76
CA LYS A 54 10.91 22.82 6.00
C LYS A 54 11.79 21.65 6.50
N TYR A 55 11.90 21.46 7.81
CA TYR A 55 12.78 20.44 8.42
C TYR A 55 12.06 19.15 8.84
N GLN A 56 10.76 19.06 8.62
CA GLN A 56 9.98 17.86 8.92
C GLN A 56 9.90 16.97 7.69
N ASN A 57 10.27 15.71 7.86
CA ASN A 57 10.21 14.69 6.82
C ASN A 57 9.55 13.45 7.39
N VAL A 58 8.83 12.72 6.55
CA VAL A 58 8.14 11.50 6.96
C VAL A 58 8.35 10.37 5.96
N GLU A 59 8.44 9.15 6.49
CA GLU A 59 8.45 7.91 5.71
C GLU A 59 7.12 7.18 5.93
N LEU A 60 6.20 7.36 4.99
CA LEU A 60 4.87 6.76 5.05
C LEU A 60 4.90 5.34 4.48
N ARG A 61 4.08 4.45 5.02
CA ARG A 61 4.03 3.04 4.60
C ARG A 61 2.78 2.73 3.80
N LEU A 62 2.97 2.21 2.59
CA LEU A 62 1.91 1.63 1.76
C LEU A 62 2.06 0.11 1.72
N SER A 63 0.93 -0.60 1.67
CA SER A 63 0.95 -2.07 1.74
C SER A 63 0.77 -2.67 0.35
N ILE A 64 1.62 -3.65 0.03
CA ILE A 64 1.38 -4.63 -1.04
C ILE A 64 1.17 -5.98 -0.35
N TYR A 65 0.06 -6.63 -0.61
CA TYR A 65 -0.34 -7.88 0.02
C TYR A 65 0.18 -9.11 -0.76
N GLY A 66 0.50 -8.97 -2.04
CA GLY A 66 0.93 -10.08 -2.89
C GLY A 66 -0.21 -11.04 -3.25
N LYS A 67 -1.45 -10.54 -3.26
CA LYS A 67 -2.64 -11.35 -3.63
C LYS A 67 -2.79 -11.51 -5.13
N SER A 68 -2.32 -10.52 -5.88
CA SER A 68 -2.42 -10.47 -7.34
C SER A 68 -1.26 -9.67 -7.91
N VAL A 69 -0.84 -10.01 -9.12
CA VAL A 69 0.29 -9.40 -9.83
C VAL A 69 0.04 -7.93 -10.18
N ASP A 70 -1.22 -7.55 -10.38
CA ASP A 70 -1.67 -6.21 -10.76
C ASP A 70 -1.75 -5.21 -9.59
N GLU A 71 -1.43 -5.67 -8.37
CA GLU A 71 -1.50 -4.85 -7.16
C GLU A 71 -0.54 -3.65 -7.22
N TRP A 72 0.66 -3.87 -7.77
CA TRP A 72 1.63 -2.80 -8.01
C TRP A 72 1.12 -1.74 -8.99
N ASP A 73 0.53 -2.17 -10.10
CA ASP A 73 0.02 -1.26 -11.13
C ASP A 73 -1.16 -0.44 -10.60
N ARG A 74 -2.07 -1.06 -9.83
CA ARG A 74 -3.17 -0.35 -9.16
C ARG A 74 -2.65 0.70 -8.19
N LEU A 75 -1.66 0.33 -7.36
CA LEU A 75 -1.10 1.26 -6.38
C LEU A 75 -0.38 2.42 -7.06
N ALA A 76 0.42 2.13 -8.10
CA ALA A 76 1.13 3.14 -8.86
C ALA A 76 0.18 4.08 -9.61
N ALA A 77 -0.87 3.55 -10.24
CA ALA A 77 -1.91 4.36 -10.87
C ALA A 77 -2.58 5.29 -9.84
N TRP A 78 -2.95 4.78 -8.67
CA TRP A 78 -3.49 5.62 -7.60
C TRP A 78 -2.54 6.74 -7.21
N ALA A 79 -1.24 6.44 -7.03
CA ALA A 79 -0.26 7.44 -6.58
C ALA A 79 -0.03 8.54 -7.63
N ILE A 80 0.10 8.16 -8.90
CA ILE A 80 0.36 9.09 -10.02
C ILE A 80 -0.89 9.89 -10.38
N ASP A 81 -2.04 9.24 -10.58
CA ASP A 81 -3.28 9.90 -10.96
C ASP A 81 -3.78 10.85 -9.86
N SER A 82 -3.54 10.48 -8.60
CA SER A 82 -3.90 11.32 -7.47
C SER A 82 -2.86 12.41 -7.19
N ASN A 83 -1.67 12.37 -7.79
CA ASN A 83 -0.56 13.31 -7.52
C ASN A 83 -0.27 13.47 -6.00
N VAL A 84 0.02 12.37 -5.31
CA VAL A 84 0.36 12.34 -3.86
C VAL A 84 1.87 12.43 -3.61
N TYR A 85 2.56 13.21 -4.45
CA TYR A 85 3.99 13.49 -4.32
C TYR A 85 4.23 14.69 -3.39
N SER A 86 5.33 14.63 -2.63
CA SER A 86 5.85 15.75 -1.83
C SER A 86 7.35 15.55 -1.61
N ASP A 87 8.12 16.63 -1.57
CA ASP A 87 9.56 16.59 -1.29
C ASP A 87 9.86 16.09 0.14
N ASN A 88 8.93 16.32 1.07
CA ASN A 88 9.03 15.97 2.49
C ASN A 88 8.53 14.56 2.81
N VAL A 89 7.99 13.82 1.82
CA VAL A 89 7.38 12.51 2.00
C VAL A 89 8.08 11.46 1.16
N ARG A 90 8.52 10.36 1.80
CA ARG A 90 8.98 9.14 1.11
C ARG A 90 8.08 7.97 1.42
N TRP A 91 7.91 7.09 0.44
CA TRP A 91 7.05 5.91 0.57
C TRP A 91 7.88 4.67 0.80
N LEU A 92 7.54 3.92 1.84
CA LEU A 92 8.05 2.58 2.14
C LEU A 92 6.98 1.55 1.78
N ILE A 93 7.39 0.47 1.13
CA ILE A 93 6.47 -0.62 0.80
C ILE A 93 6.55 -1.70 1.88
N GLN A 94 5.42 -1.96 2.53
CA GLN A 94 5.31 -3.03 3.51
C GLN A 94 4.56 -4.22 2.92
N THR A 95 5.06 -5.42 3.18
CA THR A 95 4.41 -6.68 2.81
C THR A 95 3.93 -7.43 4.06
N PRO A 96 2.64 -7.41 4.39
CA PRO A 96 2.11 -8.18 5.51
C PRO A 96 2.28 -9.69 5.28
N ARG A 97 2.82 -10.40 6.27
CA ARG A 97 3.00 -11.87 6.25
C ARG A 97 1.68 -12.60 6.51
N LEU A 98 0.81 -12.60 5.51
CA LEU A 98 -0.58 -13.08 5.60
C LEU A 98 -0.88 -14.35 4.78
N PHE A 99 0.16 -15.06 4.34
CA PHE A 99 0.01 -16.22 3.46
C PHE A 99 -0.92 -17.30 4.03
N ASP A 100 -0.83 -17.61 5.33
CA ASP A 100 -1.69 -18.62 5.97
C ASP A 100 -3.18 -18.27 5.82
N ILE A 101 -3.54 -16.99 5.94
CA ILE A 101 -4.90 -16.50 5.74
C ILE A 101 -5.32 -16.64 4.28
N PHE A 102 -4.43 -16.31 3.34
CA PHE A 102 -4.72 -16.44 1.90
C PHE A 102 -4.91 -17.89 1.48
N ARG A 103 -4.13 -18.82 2.06
CA ARG A 103 -4.25 -20.25 1.82
C ARG A 103 -5.56 -20.81 2.39
N LEU A 104 -5.92 -20.43 3.63
CA LEU A 104 -7.18 -20.86 4.26
C LEU A 104 -8.41 -20.38 3.47
N ASN A 105 -8.36 -19.15 2.95
CA ASN A 105 -9.43 -18.58 2.14
C ASN A 105 -9.37 -18.98 0.66
N LYS A 106 -8.45 -19.89 0.27
CA LYS A 106 -8.25 -20.36 -1.11
C LYS A 106 -7.99 -19.24 -2.13
N VAL A 107 -7.43 -18.12 -1.68
CA VAL A 107 -7.01 -17.00 -2.53
C VAL A 107 -5.74 -17.36 -3.28
N LEU A 108 -4.80 -18.03 -2.59
CA LEU A 108 -3.53 -18.49 -3.15
C LEU A 108 -3.32 -19.97 -2.84
N THR A 109 -2.67 -20.68 -3.75
CA THR A 109 -2.44 -22.13 -3.66
C THR A 109 -1.12 -22.46 -2.97
N ASN A 110 -0.08 -21.67 -3.24
CA ASN A 110 1.28 -21.87 -2.75
C ASN A 110 1.98 -20.54 -2.50
N PHE A 111 3.10 -20.56 -1.78
CA PHE A 111 3.83 -19.35 -1.42
C PHE A 111 4.58 -18.72 -2.61
N GLN A 112 4.91 -19.50 -3.64
CA GLN A 112 5.53 -19.00 -4.85
C GLN A 112 4.67 -17.91 -5.51
N GLN A 113 3.35 -18.08 -5.51
CA GLN A 113 2.43 -17.06 -6.03
C GLN A 113 2.57 -15.70 -5.30
N VAL A 114 2.82 -15.70 -3.98
CA VAL A 114 3.06 -14.45 -3.23
C VAL A 114 4.36 -13.78 -3.70
N ILE A 115 5.42 -14.59 -3.84
CA ILE A 115 6.73 -14.13 -4.31
C ILE A 115 6.59 -13.54 -5.73
N ASP A 116 5.93 -14.26 -6.63
CA ASP A 116 5.72 -13.84 -8.02
C ASP A 116 4.93 -12.52 -8.06
N ASN A 117 3.81 -12.45 -7.35
CA ASN A 117 2.96 -11.25 -7.34
C ASN A 117 3.68 -10.00 -6.81
N ILE A 118 4.66 -10.16 -5.91
CA ILE A 118 5.41 -9.05 -5.33
C ILE A 118 6.59 -8.67 -6.21
N PHE A 119 7.40 -9.63 -6.65
CA PHE A 119 8.70 -9.36 -7.25
C PHE A 119 8.70 -9.36 -8.78
N LEU A 120 7.81 -10.12 -9.43
CA LEU A 120 7.79 -10.18 -10.90
C LEU A 120 7.52 -8.81 -11.53
N PRO A 121 6.51 -8.02 -11.10
CA PRO A 121 6.27 -6.69 -11.68
C PRO A 121 7.46 -5.75 -11.50
N LEU A 122 8.18 -5.88 -10.38
CA LEU A 122 9.37 -5.08 -10.09
C LEU A 122 10.54 -5.44 -11.03
N PHE A 123 10.73 -6.73 -11.33
CA PHE A 123 11.75 -7.15 -12.29
C PHE A 123 11.36 -6.74 -13.72
N GLU A 124 10.10 -6.87 -14.09
CA GLU A 124 9.59 -6.48 -15.41
C GLU A 124 9.78 -4.98 -15.68
N VAL A 125 9.37 -4.12 -14.74
CA VAL A 125 9.54 -2.66 -14.87
C VAL A 125 11.00 -2.23 -14.83
N THR A 126 11.85 -2.93 -14.07
CA THR A 126 13.29 -2.65 -14.02
C THR A 126 13.96 -3.00 -15.35
N ALA A 127 13.61 -4.14 -15.94
CA ALA A 127 14.14 -4.57 -17.23
C ALA A 127 13.60 -3.73 -18.40
N ARG A 128 12.34 -3.30 -18.33
CA ARG A 128 11.68 -2.50 -19.37
C ARG A 128 10.73 -1.48 -18.75
N PRO A 129 11.16 -0.22 -18.54
CA PRO A 129 10.32 0.81 -17.93
C PRO A 129 8.97 1.07 -18.65
N SER A 130 8.90 0.78 -19.96
CA SER A 130 7.68 0.95 -20.74
C SER A 130 6.61 -0.12 -20.51
N SER A 131 6.92 -1.25 -19.84
CA SER A 131 5.89 -2.26 -19.52
C SER A 131 4.95 -1.77 -18.42
N HIS A 132 5.46 -1.04 -17.43
CA HIS A 132 4.67 -0.46 -16.35
C HIS A 132 5.06 1.02 -16.14
N PRO A 133 4.59 1.94 -17.01
CA PRO A 133 5.06 3.33 -17.01
C PRO A 133 4.72 4.10 -15.72
N ASN A 134 3.54 3.86 -15.16
CA ASN A 134 3.14 4.48 -13.88
C ASN A 134 3.92 3.89 -12.70
N LEU A 135 4.15 2.58 -12.71
CA LEU A 135 4.97 1.91 -11.70
C LEU A 135 6.40 2.43 -11.72
N HIS A 136 6.99 2.59 -12.90
CA HIS A 136 8.34 3.13 -13.04
C HIS A 136 8.46 4.53 -12.40
N LYS A 137 7.51 5.42 -12.69
CA LYS A 137 7.45 6.75 -12.07
C LYS A 137 7.26 6.67 -10.56
N PHE A 138 6.33 5.83 -10.12
CA PHE A 138 6.03 5.67 -8.70
C PHE A 138 7.26 5.18 -7.90
N LEU A 139 8.02 4.23 -8.45
CA LEU A 139 9.22 3.68 -7.82
C LEU A 139 10.34 4.72 -7.62
N GLN A 140 10.34 5.86 -8.34
CA GLN A 140 11.29 6.96 -8.08
C GLN A 140 11.02 7.67 -6.75
N TYR A 141 9.84 7.47 -6.17
CA TYR A 141 9.40 8.08 -4.90
C TYR A 141 9.34 7.07 -3.74
N VAL A 142 9.61 5.80 -4.03
CA VAL A 142 9.69 4.71 -3.06
C VAL A 142 11.15 4.51 -2.64
N ILE A 143 11.38 4.24 -1.34
CA ILE A 143 12.70 3.90 -0.77
C ILE A 143 12.72 2.48 -0.19
#